data_AF-A0A2N5A3R0-F1
#
_entry.id   AF-A0A2N5A3R0-F1
#
_cell.length_a   1.000
_cell.length_b   1.000
_cell.length_c   1.000
_cell.angle_alpha   90.00
_cell.angle_beta   90.00
_cell.angle_gamma   90.00
#
_symmetry.space_group_name_H-M   'P 1'
#
loop_
_entity.id
_entity.type
_entity.pdbx_description
1 polymer ?
#
loop_
_entity_poly.entity_id
_entity_poly.type
_entity_poly.pdbx_seq_one_letter_code
_entity_poly.pdbx_strand_id
1 'polypeptide(L)'
;IGKQPHINAIKNGFIKLMPLTLAGAMFVLINNVFLSFGEGSFFYSMGIRLDASTIETLNGFKAIGGNVYNGTLGIMSLMAPFFIGSALAEERKVDPMAAGLLAVAAFMTVTPYSVGEAYAVGANWLGGQNIISGMIIGLVVAELFTFVIRRNWVIRLPDSVPGSVSRSFSALIPGFLILSIFGII
;
A
#
# COMPACT_ATOMS: atom_id res chain seq x y z
N ILE A 1 -19.99 -16.60 -5.81
CA ILE A 1 -19.16 -15.45 -5.39
C ILE A 1 -17.67 -15.66 -5.75
N GLY A 2 -17.05 -16.83 -5.53
CA GLY A 2 -15.64 -17.09 -5.87
C GLY A 2 -15.21 -17.09 -7.35
N LYS A 3 -16.08 -16.67 -8.29
CA LYS A 3 -15.77 -16.52 -9.73
C LYS A 3 -15.65 -15.05 -10.18
N GLN A 4 -15.88 -14.08 -9.29
CA GLN A 4 -15.83 -12.67 -9.66
C GLN A 4 -14.37 -12.17 -9.61
N PRO A 5 -13.80 -11.67 -10.72
CA PRO A 5 -12.37 -11.37 -10.83
C PRO A 5 -11.88 -10.26 -9.88
N HIS A 6 -12.67 -9.20 -9.70
CA HIS A 6 -12.33 -8.09 -8.81
C HIS A 6 -12.31 -8.50 -7.33
N ILE A 7 -13.27 -9.31 -6.89
CA ILE A 7 -13.31 -9.86 -5.52
C ILE A 7 -12.11 -10.78 -5.30
N ASN A 8 -11.77 -11.60 -6.29
CA ASN A 8 -10.58 -12.44 -6.25
C ASN A 8 -9.30 -11.61 -6.21
N ALA A 9 -9.20 -10.54 -6.99
CA ALA A 9 -8.07 -9.61 -6.96
C ALA A 9 -7.91 -8.91 -5.61
N ILE A 10 -9.01 -8.42 -5.00
CA ILE A 10 -8.97 -7.86 -3.64
C ILE A 10 -8.44 -8.90 -2.66
N LYS A 11 -9.05 -10.09 -2.63
CA LYS A 11 -8.66 -11.19 -1.74
C LYS A 11 -7.17 -11.54 -1.91
N ASN A 12 -6.73 -11.75 -3.15
CA ASN A 12 -5.35 -12.12 -3.46
C ASN A 12 -4.37 -10.98 -3.14
N GLY A 13 -4.77 -9.73 -3.35
CA GLY A 13 -3.98 -8.55 -2.95
C GLY A 13 -3.77 -8.48 -1.44
N PHE A 14 -4.83 -8.68 -0.65
CA PHE A 14 -4.71 -8.76 0.82
C PHE A 14 -3.90 -9.98 1.28
N ILE A 15 -4.01 -11.13 0.59
CA ILE A 15 -3.16 -12.29 0.89
C ILE A 15 -1.68 -11.94 0.71
N LYS A 16 -1.32 -11.19 -0.34
CA LYS A 16 0.05 -10.72 -0.57
C LYS A 16 0.52 -9.71 0.50
N LEU A 17 -0.41 -8.97 1.12
CA LEU A 17 -0.12 -8.03 2.23
C LEU A 17 0.01 -8.71 3.61
N MET A 18 -0.56 -9.90 3.80
CA MET A 18 -0.66 -10.55 5.11
C MET A 18 0.66 -10.59 5.89
N PRO A 19 1.80 -11.04 5.31
CA PRO A 19 3.07 -11.12 6.05
C PRO A 19 3.47 -9.79 6.69
N LEU A 20 3.28 -8.68 5.97
CA LEU A 20 3.63 -7.35 6.45
C LEU A 20 2.66 -6.86 7.52
N THR A 21 1.36 -7.07 7.31
CA THR A 21 0.34 -6.68 8.29
C THR A 21 0.47 -7.44 9.60
N LEU A 22 0.82 -8.73 9.55
CA LEU A 22 1.08 -9.56 10.72
C LEU A 22 2.32 -9.07 11.47
N ALA A 23 3.42 -8.79 10.76
CA ALA A 23 4.61 -8.22 11.39
C ALA A 23 4.31 -6.89 12.09
N GLY A 24 3.63 -5.97 11.41
CA GLY A 24 3.22 -4.68 11.99
C GLY A 24 2.33 -4.84 13.23
N ALA A 25 1.31 -5.69 13.15
CA ALA A 25 0.40 -5.98 14.25
C ALA A 25 1.10 -6.58 15.48
N MET A 26 2.12 -7.43 15.26
CA MET A 26 2.92 -7.98 16.36
C MET A 26 3.69 -6.89 17.11
N PHE A 27 4.29 -5.93 16.41
CA PHE A 27 4.95 -4.79 17.07
C PHE A 27 3.96 -3.86 17.77
N VAL A 28 2.76 -3.66 17.22
CA VAL A 28 1.68 -2.94 17.91
C VAL A 28 1.31 -3.65 19.21
N LEU A 29 1.16 -4.98 19.18
CA LEU A 29 0.87 -5.77 20.38
C LEU A 29 2.00 -5.67 21.41
N ILE A 30 3.26 -5.80 20.98
CA ILE A 30 4.43 -5.66 21.86
C ILE A 30 4.45 -4.29 22.53
N ASN A 31 4.27 -3.22 21.77
CA ASN A 31 4.28 -1.86 22.31
C ASN A 31 3.16 -1.60 23.32
N ASN A 32 1.93 -2.02 22.99
CA ASN A 32 0.74 -1.67 23.75
C ASN A 32 0.46 -2.63 24.92
N VAL A 33 0.91 -3.89 24.82
CA VAL A 33 0.71 -4.90 25.86
C VAL A 33 2.01 -5.15 26.61
N PHE A 34 3.05 -5.63 25.92
CA PHE A 34 4.26 -6.13 26.58
C PHE A 34 5.19 -5.04 27.13
N LEU A 35 5.21 -3.86 26.53
CA LEU A 35 6.07 -2.74 26.93
C LEU A 35 5.30 -1.61 27.65
N SER A 36 4.00 -1.78 27.90
CA SER A 36 3.16 -0.74 28.50
C SER A 36 2.79 -1.06 29.96
N PHE A 37 3.27 -0.24 30.90
CA PHE A 37 3.07 -0.40 32.35
C PHE A 37 2.48 0.86 33.03
N GLY A 38 2.11 1.87 32.23
CA GLY A 38 1.45 3.08 32.73
C GLY A 38 -0.05 2.89 32.98
N GLU A 39 -0.71 3.95 33.45
CA GLU A 39 -2.15 3.93 33.70
C GLU A 39 -2.94 3.50 32.45
N GLY A 40 -3.91 2.59 32.64
CA GLY A 40 -4.71 2.03 31.54
C GLY A 40 -4.06 0.88 30.78
N SER A 41 -2.84 0.47 31.10
CA SER A 41 -2.21 -0.70 30.46
C SER A 41 -2.67 -2.04 31.06
N PHE A 42 -2.44 -3.12 30.32
CA PHE A 42 -2.76 -4.49 30.75
C PHE A 42 -2.07 -4.88 32.06
N PHE A 43 -0.77 -4.58 32.21
CA PHE A 43 -0.05 -4.92 33.44
C PHE A 43 -0.43 -4.05 34.63
N TYR A 44 -0.76 -2.77 34.36
CA TYR A 44 -1.26 -1.87 35.39
C TYR A 44 -2.59 -2.36 35.98
N SER A 45 -3.51 -2.87 35.14
CA SER A 45 -4.78 -3.41 35.60
C SER A 45 -4.64 -4.71 36.41
N MET A 46 -3.54 -5.45 36.23
CA MET A 46 -3.16 -6.60 37.06
C MET A 46 -2.43 -6.20 38.36
N GLY A 47 -2.27 -4.90 38.64
CA GLY A 47 -1.57 -4.41 39.83
C GLY A 47 -0.05 -4.43 39.73
N ILE A 48 0.51 -4.76 38.56
CA ILE A 48 1.96 -4.75 38.34
C ILE A 48 2.40 -3.30 38.07
N ARG A 49 3.31 -2.80 38.90
CA ARG A 49 3.83 -1.44 38.80
C ARG A 49 5.34 -1.46 38.69
N LEU A 50 5.85 -0.67 37.76
CA LEU A 50 7.26 -0.43 37.57
C LEU A 50 7.58 1.00 37.98
N ASP A 51 8.82 1.24 38.37
CA ASP A 51 9.32 2.58 38.63
C ASP A 51 9.39 3.41 37.34
N ALA A 52 9.44 4.74 37.50
CA ALA A 52 9.43 5.67 36.37
C ALA A 52 10.63 5.48 35.42
N SER A 53 11.81 5.13 35.93
CA SER A 53 13.02 5.00 35.11
C SER A 53 12.99 3.74 34.23
N THR A 54 12.42 2.65 34.75
CA THR A 54 12.18 1.43 33.97
C THR A 54 11.13 1.69 32.89
N ILE A 55 10.05 2.41 33.21
CA ILE A 55 9.01 2.78 32.24
C ILE A 55 9.58 3.63 31.10
N GLU A 56 10.44 4.60 31.42
CA GLU A 56 11.11 5.44 30.42
C GLU A 56 11.99 4.61 29.48
N THR A 57 12.77 3.68 30.03
CA THR A 57 13.58 2.74 29.25
C THR A 57 12.73 1.90 28.30
N LEU A 58 11.59 1.35 28.78
CA LEU A 58 10.65 0.59 27.97
C LEU A 58 9.99 1.44 26.87
N ASN A 59 9.68 2.70 27.16
CA ASN A 59 9.18 3.64 26.15
C ASN A 59 10.21 3.92 25.06
N GLY A 60 11.51 3.92 25.38
CA GLY A 60 12.58 3.95 24.38
C GLY A 60 12.50 2.78 23.39
N PHE A 61 12.26 1.56 23.89
CA PHE A 61 12.08 0.38 23.02
C PHE A 61 10.81 0.44 22.15
N LYS A 62 9.76 1.13 22.61
CA LYS A 62 8.53 1.31 21.80
C LYS A 62 8.79 2.05 20.49
N ALA A 63 9.85 2.86 20.40
CA ALA A 63 10.22 3.54 19.15
C ALA A 63 10.47 2.56 18.01
N ILE A 64 11.04 1.38 18.29
CA ILE A 64 11.24 0.32 17.30
C ILE A 64 9.89 -0.13 16.72
N GLY A 65 8.92 -0.42 17.60
CA GLY A 65 7.58 -0.81 17.16
C GLY A 65 6.84 0.30 16.42
N GLY A 66 7.07 1.56 16.77
CA GLY A 66 6.53 2.71 16.03
C GLY A 66 7.08 2.81 14.61
N ASN A 67 8.39 2.61 14.43
CA ASN A 67 9.02 2.61 13.12
C ASN A 67 8.52 1.44 12.26
N VAL A 68 8.38 0.25 12.84
CA VAL A 68 7.82 -0.91 12.12
C VAL A 68 6.36 -0.66 11.75
N TYR A 69 5.55 -0.07 12.64
CA TYR A 69 4.18 0.33 12.32
C TYR A 69 4.15 1.27 11.10
N ASN A 70 4.97 2.32 11.10
CA ASN A 70 5.05 3.28 10.01
C ASN A 70 5.44 2.63 8.67
N GLY A 71 6.34 1.65 8.69
CA GLY A 71 6.75 0.89 7.49
C GLY A 71 5.78 -0.21 7.06
N THR A 72 4.71 -0.47 7.83
CA THR A 72 3.76 -1.56 7.57
C THR A 72 2.32 -1.04 7.49
N LEU A 73 1.64 -0.96 8.63
CA LEU A 73 0.24 -0.55 8.74
C LEU A 73 0.05 0.95 8.42
N GLY A 74 1.08 1.77 8.69
CA GLY A 74 1.09 3.21 8.43
C GLY A 74 1.11 3.59 6.94
N ILE A 75 1.38 2.64 6.04
CA ILE A 75 1.38 2.85 4.58
C ILE A 75 0.44 1.89 3.85
N MET A 76 -0.51 1.29 4.54
CA MET A 76 -1.36 0.23 3.99
C MET A 76 -2.19 0.68 2.78
N SER A 77 -2.64 1.93 2.74
CA SER A 77 -3.39 2.50 1.62
C SER A 77 -2.52 2.79 0.40
N LEU A 78 -1.21 2.94 0.59
CA LEU A 78 -0.23 3.01 -0.49
C LEU A 78 0.05 1.62 -1.08
N MET A 79 0.10 0.59 -0.23
CA MET A 79 0.45 -0.77 -0.64
C MET A 79 -0.74 -1.56 -1.22
N ALA A 80 -1.94 -1.34 -0.69
CA ALA A 80 -3.16 -1.97 -1.19
C ALA A 80 -3.39 -1.83 -2.71
N PRO A 81 -3.32 -0.61 -3.32
CA PRO A 81 -3.51 -0.45 -4.75
C PRO A 81 -2.48 -1.25 -5.56
N PHE A 82 -1.22 -1.32 -5.11
CA PHE A 82 -0.18 -2.12 -5.75
C PHE A 82 -0.58 -3.58 -5.84
N PHE A 83 -0.84 -4.22 -4.70
CA PHE A 83 -1.07 -5.66 -4.66
C PHE A 83 -2.41 -6.06 -5.29
N ILE A 84 -3.43 -5.24 -5.14
CA ILE A 84 -4.76 -5.48 -5.73
C ILE A 84 -4.72 -5.28 -7.24
N GLY A 85 -4.12 -4.18 -7.71
CA GLY A 85 -3.96 -3.91 -9.14
C GLY A 85 -3.09 -4.96 -9.82
N SER A 86 -1.99 -5.37 -9.17
CA SER A 86 -1.15 -6.47 -9.65
C SER A 86 -1.92 -7.79 -9.73
N ALA A 87 -2.70 -8.14 -8.71
CA ALA A 87 -3.48 -9.38 -8.70
C ALA A 87 -4.56 -9.39 -9.79
N LEU A 88 -5.22 -8.27 -10.06
CA LEU A 88 -6.19 -8.18 -11.15
C LEU A 88 -5.49 -8.27 -12.51
N ALA A 89 -4.39 -7.55 -12.71
CA ALA A 89 -3.61 -7.61 -13.96
C ALA A 89 -3.09 -9.03 -14.27
N GLU A 90 -2.66 -9.76 -13.24
CA GLU A 90 -2.27 -11.17 -13.33
C GLU A 90 -3.45 -12.04 -13.83
N GLU A 91 -4.64 -11.87 -13.26
CA GLU A 91 -5.86 -12.55 -13.74
C GLU A 91 -6.25 -12.13 -15.18
N ARG A 92 -5.98 -10.88 -15.55
CA ARG A 92 -6.22 -10.34 -16.90
C ARG A 92 -5.15 -10.73 -17.93
N LYS A 93 -4.08 -11.42 -17.51
CA LYS A 93 -2.92 -11.85 -18.32
C LYS A 93 -2.17 -10.66 -18.95
N VAL A 94 -2.06 -9.57 -18.22
CA VAL A 94 -1.22 -8.40 -18.57
C VAL A 94 -0.14 -8.20 -17.51
N ASP A 95 0.82 -7.31 -17.74
CA ASP A 95 1.96 -7.09 -16.84
C ASP A 95 1.50 -6.66 -15.43
N PRO A 96 1.67 -7.52 -14.39
CA PRO A 96 1.24 -7.22 -13.03
C PRO A 96 2.06 -6.11 -12.39
N MET A 97 3.37 -6.08 -12.67
CA MET A 97 4.27 -5.10 -12.06
C MET A 97 3.95 -3.70 -12.57
N ALA A 98 3.74 -3.55 -13.88
CA ALA A 98 3.36 -2.28 -14.47
C ALA A 98 2.03 -1.77 -13.92
N ALA A 99 1.00 -2.62 -13.87
CA ALA A 99 -0.31 -2.25 -13.33
C ALA A 99 -0.25 -1.88 -11.84
N GLY A 100 0.51 -2.63 -11.03
CA GLY A 100 0.70 -2.36 -9.61
C GLY A 100 1.41 -1.02 -9.36
N LEU A 101 2.52 -0.76 -10.06
CA LEU A 101 3.25 0.50 -9.94
C LEU A 101 2.40 1.70 -10.37
N LEU A 102 1.64 1.56 -11.47
CA LEU A 102 0.72 2.59 -11.91
C LEU A 102 -0.41 2.83 -10.91
N ALA A 103 -0.87 1.79 -10.20
CA ALA A 103 -1.90 1.95 -9.18
C ALA A 103 -1.40 2.77 -7.98
N VAL A 104 -0.14 2.58 -7.58
CA VAL A 104 0.52 3.42 -6.56
C VAL A 104 0.65 4.86 -7.05
N ALA A 105 1.13 5.05 -8.28
CA ALA A 105 1.29 6.38 -8.86
C ALA A 105 -0.05 7.12 -8.98
N ALA A 106 -1.11 6.43 -9.39
CA ALA A 106 -2.46 6.98 -9.46
C ALA A 106 -3.00 7.35 -8.07
N PHE A 107 -2.76 6.50 -7.05
CA PHE A 107 -3.11 6.82 -5.66
C PHE A 107 -2.40 8.10 -5.18
N MET A 108 -1.10 8.22 -5.46
CA MET A 108 -0.34 9.42 -5.10
C MET A 108 -0.76 10.65 -5.89
N THR A 109 -1.21 10.48 -7.14
CA THR A 109 -1.68 11.59 -7.99
C THR A 109 -2.90 12.29 -7.39
N VAL A 110 -3.80 11.54 -6.75
CA VAL A 110 -4.99 12.09 -6.07
C VAL A 110 -4.77 12.37 -4.59
N THR A 111 -3.58 12.08 -4.06
CA THR A 111 -3.26 12.32 -2.65
C THR A 111 -2.83 13.77 -2.46
N PRO A 112 -3.41 14.54 -1.53
CA PRO A 112 -3.00 15.92 -1.29
C PRO A 112 -1.57 16.05 -0.73
N TYR A 113 -0.77 16.94 -1.32
CA TYR A 113 0.59 17.30 -0.88
C TYR A 113 0.58 18.59 -0.06
N SER A 114 -0.24 18.63 0.99
CA SER A 114 -0.30 19.75 1.93
C SER A 114 -0.46 19.24 3.35
N VAL A 115 0.48 19.62 4.20
CA VAL A 115 0.41 19.44 5.66
C VAL A 115 0.62 20.81 6.28
N GLY A 116 -0.48 21.53 6.52
CA GLY A 116 -0.43 22.96 6.81
C GLY A 116 0.18 23.71 5.62
N GLU A 117 1.21 24.51 5.88
CA GLU A 117 1.93 25.29 4.86
C GLU A 117 3.05 24.48 4.16
N ALA A 118 3.32 23.24 4.57
CA ALA A 118 4.38 22.43 3.98
C ALA A 118 3.89 21.61 2.79
N TYR A 119 4.68 21.60 1.71
CA TYR A 119 4.50 20.68 0.58
C TYR A 119 4.98 19.27 0.96
N ALA A 120 4.08 18.49 1.57
CA ALA A 120 4.36 17.16 2.09
C ALA A 120 3.11 16.28 2.07
N VAL A 121 3.31 14.96 2.12
CA VAL A 121 2.22 13.99 2.24
C VAL A 121 2.00 13.67 3.71
N GLY A 122 0.79 13.94 4.21
CA GLY A 122 0.39 13.55 5.56
C GLY A 122 0.32 12.03 5.73
N ALA A 123 0.86 11.50 6.83
CA ALA A 123 0.86 10.05 7.10
C ALA A 123 -0.57 9.46 7.19
N ASN A 124 -1.56 10.28 7.55
CA ASN A 124 -2.98 9.91 7.56
C ASN A 124 -3.48 9.48 6.17
N TRP A 125 -2.93 10.02 5.08
CA TRP A 125 -3.29 9.64 3.72
C TRP A 125 -2.82 8.23 3.37
N LEU A 126 -1.64 7.84 3.86
CA LEU A 126 -1.01 6.55 3.52
C LEU A 126 -1.48 5.40 4.42
N GLY A 127 -1.91 5.69 5.65
CA GLY A 127 -2.37 4.71 6.62
C GLY A 127 -3.73 4.10 6.29
N GLY A 128 -4.18 3.14 7.10
CA GLY A 128 -5.40 2.34 6.84
C GLY A 128 -6.72 3.12 6.68
N GLN A 129 -6.78 4.40 7.04
CA GLN A 129 -7.97 5.25 6.87
C GLN A 129 -8.42 5.34 5.40
N ASN A 130 -7.48 5.31 4.46
CA ASN A 130 -7.76 5.47 3.03
C ASN A 130 -7.71 4.16 2.24
N ILE A 131 -7.82 3.02 2.94
CA ILE A 131 -7.57 1.72 2.31
C ILE A 131 -8.62 1.41 1.24
N ILE A 132 -9.87 1.83 1.45
CA ILE A 132 -10.96 1.66 0.50
C ILE A 132 -10.66 2.42 -0.79
N SER A 133 -10.16 3.65 -0.69
CA SER A 133 -9.69 4.42 -1.84
C SER A 133 -8.58 3.66 -2.57
N GLY A 134 -7.57 3.17 -1.85
CA GLY A 134 -6.50 2.34 -2.41
C GLY A 134 -7.02 1.10 -3.14
N MET A 135 -8.01 0.41 -2.59
CA MET A 135 -8.64 -0.76 -3.25
C MET A 135 -9.31 -0.38 -4.57
N ILE A 136 -10.13 0.67 -4.56
CA ILE A 136 -10.87 1.14 -5.75
C ILE A 136 -9.87 1.55 -6.83
N ILE A 137 -8.86 2.34 -6.46
CA ILE A 137 -7.83 2.81 -7.39
C ILE A 137 -7.06 1.63 -7.99
N GLY A 138 -6.65 0.65 -7.18
CA GLY A 138 -5.98 -0.56 -7.67
C GLY A 138 -6.78 -1.31 -8.73
N LEU A 139 -8.09 -1.49 -8.50
CA LEU A 139 -8.98 -2.16 -9.45
C LEU A 139 -9.17 -1.33 -10.74
N VAL A 140 -9.48 -0.04 -10.60
CA VAL A 140 -9.72 0.85 -11.74
C VAL A 140 -8.48 0.94 -12.62
N VAL A 141 -7.31 1.13 -12.03
CA VAL A 141 -6.05 1.23 -12.76
C VAL A 141 -5.74 -0.06 -13.49
N ALA A 142 -5.93 -1.23 -12.87
CA ALA A 142 -5.69 -2.50 -13.54
C ALA A 142 -6.66 -2.77 -14.70
N GLU A 143 -7.93 -2.35 -14.59
CA GLU A 143 -8.89 -2.43 -15.70
C GLU A 143 -8.52 -1.48 -16.85
N LEU A 144 -8.19 -0.22 -16.54
CA LEU A 144 -7.75 0.75 -17.55
C LEU A 144 -6.47 0.29 -18.24
N PHE A 145 -5.49 -0.17 -17.46
CA PHE A 145 -4.25 -0.72 -18.00
C PHE A 145 -4.53 -1.89 -18.94
N THR A 146 -5.36 -2.85 -18.49
CA THR A 146 -5.77 -4.00 -19.31
C THR A 146 -6.46 -3.55 -20.60
N PHE A 147 -7.33 -2.55 -20.54
CA PHE A 147 -8.03 -2.02 -21.70
C PHE A 147 -7.06 -1.44 -22.73
N VAL A 148 -6.12 -0.59 -22.32
CA VAL A 148 -5.12 0.04 -23.20
C VAL A 148 -4.22 -1.02 -23.84
N ILE A 149 -3.72 -2.00 -23.04
CA ILE A 149 -2.89 -3.11 -23.54
C ILE A 149 -3.65 -3.94 -24.58
N ARG A 150 -4.91 -4.32 -24.32
CA ARG A 150 -5.72 -5.14 -25.24
C ARG A 150 -6.07 -4.42 -26.55
N ARG A 151 -6.07 -3.09 -26.55
CA ARG A 151 -6.24 -2.28 -27.77
C ARG A 151 -4.93 -2.05 -28.54
N ASN A 152 -3.82 -2.64 -28.08
CA ASN A 152 -2.49 -2.44 -28.67
C ASN A 152 -2.07 -0.97 -28.72
N TRP A 153 -2.55 -0.14 -27.78
CA TRP A 153 -2.11 1.24 -27.62
C TRP A 153 -0.80 1.26 -26.83
N VAL A 154 0.24 0.63 -27.39
CA VAL A 154 1.54 0.42 -26.76
C VAL A 154 2.66 0.70 -27.74
N ILE A 155 3.79 1.16 -27.23
CA ILE A 155 5.01 1.31 -28.03
C ILE A 155 5.70 -0.05 -28.07
N ARG A 156 5.80 -0.64 -29.27
CA ARG A 156 6.50 -1.92 -29.48
C ARG A 156 7.93 -1.65 -29.91
N LEU A 157 8.87 -2.25 -29.21
CA LEU A 157 10.28 -2.24 -29.59
C LEU A 157 10.63 -3.51 -30.37
N PRO A 158 11.63 -3.46 -31.27
CA PRO A 158 12.13 -4.64 -31.96
C PRO A 158 12.68 -5.70 -30.98
N ASP A 159 12.74 -6.95 -31.44
CA ASP A 159 13.23 -8.09 -30.65
C ASP A 159 14.71 -7.97 -30.23
N SER A 160 15.47 -7.07 -30.86
CA SER A 160 16.85 -6.75 -30.48
C SER A 160 16.96 -6.00 -29.15
N VAL A 161 15.85 -5.49 -28.60
CA VAL A 161 15.83 -4.74 -27.35
C VAL A 161 15.55 -5.66 -26.15
N PRO A 162 16.31 -5.55 -25.04
CA PRO A 162 16.05 -6.34 -23.83
C PRO A 162 14.61 -6.22 -23.33
N GLY A 163 14.02 -7.35 -22.91
CA GLY A 163 12.62 -7.41 -22.50
C GLY A 163 12.24 -6.46 -21.35
N SER A 164 13.19 -6.11 -20.46
CA SER A 164 12.97 -5.10 -19.41
C SER A 164 12.69 -3.70 -19.96
N VAL A 165 13.38 -3.31 -21.03
CA VAL A 165 13.19 -2.03 -21.71
C VAL A 165 11.88 -2.05 -22.50
N SER A 166 11.62 -3.14 -23.23
CA SER A 166 10.36 -3.31 -23.98
C SER A 166 9.11 -3.21 -23.10
N ARG A 167 9.14 -3.83 -21.90
CA ARG A 167 8.04 -3.71 -20.91
C ARG A 167 7.83 -2.26 -20.45
N SER A 168 8.91 -1.54 -20.18
CA SER A 168 8.83 -0.13 -19.73
C SER A 168 8.18 0.77 -20.79
N PHE A 169 8.54 0.60 -22.06
CA PHE A 169 7.93 1.36 -23.16
C PHE A 169 6.49 0.93 -23.46
N SER A 170 6.17 -0.37 -23.30
CA SER A 170 4.80 -0.87 -23.44
C SER A 170 3.85 -0.28 -22.39
N ALA A 171 4.37 0.06 -21.21
CA ALA A 171 3.61 0.70 -20.13
C ALA A 171 3.50 2.23 -20.25
N LEU A 172 4.24 2.88 -21.17
CA LEU A 172 4.32 4.34 -21.26
C LEU A 172 2.96 4.98 -21.62
N ILE A 173 2.32 4.52 -22.69
CA ILE A 173 1.01 5.04 -23.13
C ILE A 173 -0.07 4.74 -22.09
N PRO A 174 -0.21 3.50 -21.55
CA PRO A 174 -1.12 3.24 -20.44
C PRO A 174 -0.87 4.18 -19.26
N GLY A 175 0.38 4.36 -18.85
CA GLY A 175 0.74 5.22 -17.73
C GLY A 175 0.34 6.67 -17.96
N PHE A 176 0.67 7.23 -19.13
CA PHE A 176 0.30 8.60 -19.48
C PHE A 176 -1.21 8.83 -19.43
N LEU A 177 -2.01 7.94 -20.04
CA LEU A 177 -3.45 8.06 -20.06
C LEU A 177 -4.08 7.93 -18.67
N ILE A 178 -3.67 6.91 -17.90
CA ILE A 178 -4.20 6.66 -16.57
C ILE A 178 -3.87 7.82 -15.64
N LEU A 179 -2.62 8.26 -15.58
CA LEU A 179 -2.23 9.35 -14.69
C LEU A 179 -2.87 10.69 -15.09
N SER A 180 -3.09 10.94 -16.39
CA SER A 180 -3.82 12.12 -16.85
C SER A 180 -5.28 12.09 -16.40
N ILE A 181 -5.94 10.92 -16.42
CA ILE A 181 -7.32 10.78 -15.92
C ILE A 181 -7.39 11.07 -14.42
N PHE A 182 -6.46 10.49 -13.65
CA PHE A 182 -6.42 10.68 -12.20
C PHE A 182 -6.01 12.10 -11.80
N GLY A 183 -5.15 12.77 -12.56
CA GLY A 183 -4.70 14.14 -12.28
C GLY A 183 -5.74 15.23 -12.52
N ILE A 184 -6.90 14.90 -13.10
CA ILE A 184 -8.03 15.83 -13.26
C ILE A 184 -8.94 15.84 -12.02
N ILE A 185 -8.85 14.80 -11.20
CA ILE A 185 -9.65 14.60 -9.97
C ILE A 185 -8.98 15.35 -8.82
#